data_AF-A0A0A1U9W5-F1
#
_entry.id   AF-A0A0A1U9W5-F1
#
_cell.length_a   1.000
_cell.length_b   1.000
_cell.length_c   1.000
_cell.angle_alpha   90.00
_cell.angle_beta   90.00
_cell.angle_gamma   90.00
#
_symmetry.space_group_name_H-M   'P 1'
#
loop_
_entity.id
_entity.type
_entity.pdbx_description
1 polymer ?
#
loop_
_entity_poly.entity_id
_entity_poly.type
_entity_poly.pdbx_seq_one_letter_code
_entity_poly.pdbx_strand_id
1 'polypeptide(L)'
;MFYRIIVWFNVDFETVDNNKFRNIEFKYVNYTKNDRERFGNNIPLNVKSIGRKCFIKCLSLSSFTIPPNIKSIGYKCFCDCFNLSSVTIPLSVTSINNRCFYGCISLKSVTIPLNVSSIGKDCFYGCHSLSSVTIPLNVSSIGKNCFCGCHSLSSVTLPSLVSLIGKYCFFECGSLRSITIPSTVTLIGSMCFYGCSSLSSVNIPSSIKSIGDNCFCECISLSSVTLPSSVSLIGYDCFCKCRSLRSVTIPSSVKSIGVNCFYGCTNLSNVNIPPSIKSIGDNCFCECISLSSVTLPSSVKSIGDNCFPSNTVGFRKIFTNTKKPGTNY
;
A
#
# COMPACT_ATOMS: atom_id res chain seq x y z
N MET A 1 -55.18 -14.62 18.83
CA MET A 1 -54.44 -14.00 17.70
C MET A 1 -52.99 -13.81 18.17
N PHE A 2 -52.06 -14.69 17.80
CA PHE A 2 -50.66 -14.53 18.23
C PHE A 2 -49.99 -13.49 17.34
N TYR A 3 -49.88 -12.26 17.81
CA TYR A 3 -49.12 -11.22 17.12
C TYR A 3 -47.61 -11.52 17.26
N ARG A 4 -46.87 -11.37 16.16
CA ARG A 4 -45.40 -11.49 16.12
C ARG A 4 -44.83 -10.07 16.05
N ILE A 5 -43.98 -9.72 17.02
CA ILE A 5 -43.28 -8.43 17.00
C ILE A 5 -42.05 -8.58 16.11
N ILE A 6 -41.86 -7.67 15.15
CA ILE A 6 -40.67 -7.64 14.31
C ILE A 6 -39.88 -6.38 14.63
N VAL A 7 -38.63 -6.56 15.06
CA VAL A 7 -37.70 -5.49 15.39
C VAL A 7 -36.76 -5.25 14.23
N TRP A 8 -36.84 -4.03 13.67
CA TRP A 8 -36.09 -3.59 12.49
C TRP A 8 -34.90 -2.68 12.81
N PHE A 9 -34.62 -2.38 14.07
CA PHE A 9 -33.41 -1.67 14.47
C PHE A 9 -32.32 -2.65 14.95
N ASN A 10 -31.07 -2.17 15.01
CA ASN A 10 -29.94 -2.98 15.45
C ASN A 10 -30.05 -3.29 16.95
N VAL A 11 -29.86 -4.56 17.32
CA VAL A 11 -29.75 -5.03 18.71
C VAL A 11 -28.48 -5.86 18.88
N ASP A 12 -27.94 -5.89 20.09
CA ASP A 12 -26.90 -6.86 20.45
C ASP A 12 -27.47 -8.27 20.62
N PHE A 13 -26.61 -9.28 20.65
CA PHE A 13 -27.07 -10.66 20.79
C PHE A 13 -27.61 -10.95 22.19
N GLU A 14 -27.06 -10.33 23.23
CA GLU A 14 -27.56 -10.40 24.61
C GLU A 14 -29.04 -10.02 24.72
N THR A 15 -29.47 -8.94 24.04
CA THR A 15 -30.89 -8.55 23.97
C THR A 15 -31.74 -9.67 23.37
N VAL A 16 -31.23 -10.37 22.34
CA VAL A 16 -31.93 -11.49 21.73
C VAL A 16 -32.03 -12.67 22.68
N ASP A 17 -30.94 -13.04 23.37
CA ASP A 17 -30.93 -14.13 24.34
C ASP A 17 -31.88 -13.86 25.52
N ASN A 18 -31.90 -12.62 26.03
CA ASN A 18 -32.82 -12.18 27.11
C ASN A 18 -34.30 -12.23 26.70
N ASN A 19 -34.60 -12.22 25.39
CA ASN A 19 -35.97 -12.24 24.86
C ASN A 19 -36.32 -13.53 24.10
N LYS A 20 -35.50 -14.60 24.21
CA LYS A 20 -35.65 -15.83 23.39
C LYS A 20 -36.97 -16.59 23.57
N PHE A 21 -37.66 -16.39 24.69
CA PHE A 21 -38.97 -17.01 24.98
C PHE A 21 -40.16 -16.12 24.59
N ARG A 22 -39.91 -14.95 23.98
CA ARG A 22 -40.95 -14.04 23.49
C ARG A 22 -41.15 -14.22 22.00
N ASN A 23 -42.36 -13.92 21.50
CA ASN A 23 -42.67 -13.94 20.07
C ASN A 23 -42.14 -12.69 19.33
N ILE A 24 -40.83 -12.46 19.44
CA ILE A 24 -40.11 -11.31 18.86
C ILE A 24 -39.09 -11.83 17.83
N GLU A 25 -39.13 -11.29 16.63
CA GLU A 25 -38.12 -11.51 15.60
C GLU A 25 -37.21 -10.29 15.47
N PHE A 26 -35.92 -10.49 15.69
CA PHE A 26 -34.90 -9.45 15.50
C PHE A 26 -34.26 -9.61 14.12
N LYS A 27 -34.44 -8.61 13.25
CA LYS A 27 -33.93 -8.65 11.87
C LYS A 27 -32.44 -8.31 11.78
N TYR A 28 -31.94 -7.46 12.68
CA TYR A 28 -30.56 -6.96 12.67
C TYR A 28 -29.88 -7.20 14.02
N VAL A 29 -29.28 -8.39 14.15
CA VAL A 29 -28.54 -8.78 15.36
C VAL A 29 -27.04 -8.59 15.12
N ASN A 30 -26.39 -7.83 16.01
CA ASN A 30 -24.97 -7.53 15.97
C ASN A 30 -24.26 -8.20 17.13
N TYR A 31 -23.23 -9.02 16.85
CA TYR A 31 -22.45 -9.68 17.91
C TYR A 31 -21.33 -8.75 18.38
N THR A 32 -21.46 -8.24 19.59
CA THR A 32 -20.57 -7.23 20.17
C THR A 32 -19.40 -7.86 20.94
N LYS A 33 -18.46 -7.02 21.38
CA LYS A 33 -17.39 -7.45 22.29
C LYS A 33 -17.94 -8.00 23.60
N ASN A 34 -19.00 -7.39 24.15
CA ASN A 34 -19.65 -7.85 25.38
C ASN A 34 -20.31 -9.21 25.16
N ASP A 35 -20.98 -9.40 24.02
CA ASP A 35 -21.53 -10.70 23.63
C ASP A 35 -20.43 -11.76 23.56
N ARG A 36 -19.28 -11.45 22.93
CA ARG A 36 -18.14 -12.38 22.88
C ARG A 36 -17.60 -12.72 24.27
N GLU A 37 -17.53 -11.75 25.17
CA GLU A 37 -17.06 -11.95 26.54
C GLU A 37 -18.02 -12.85 27.35
N ARG A 38 -19.32 -12.77 27.08
CA ARG A 38 -20.36 -13.55 27.78
C ARG A 38 -20.61 -14.93 27.15
N PHE A 39 -20.69 -15.01 25.83
CA PHE A 39 -21.11 -16.20 25.08
C PHE A 39 -19.95 -16.89 24.32
N GLY A 40 -18.75 -16.30 24.35
CA GLY A 40 -17.54 -16.86 23.75
C GLY A 40 -17.35 -16.50 22.27
N ASN A 41 -16.50 -17.27 21.59
CA ASN A 41 -16.10 -16.96 20.20
C ASN A 41 -17.07 -17.52 19.14
N ASN A 42 -18.00 -18.38 19.53
CA ASN A 42 -18.96 -19.01 18.62
C ASN A 42 -20.12 -18.05 18.35
N ILE A 43 -20.16 -17.49 17.14
CA ILE A 43 -21.18 -16.51 16.74
C ILE A 43 -22.47 -17.24 16.31
N PRO A 44 -23.62 -16.95 16.94
CA PRO A 44 -24.91 -17.60 16.61
C PRO A 44 -25.42 -17.30 15.19
N LEU A 45 -26.16 -18.24 14.58
CA LEU A 45 -26.60 -18.15 13.18
C LEU A 45 -27.59 -17.01 12.89
N ASN A 46 -28.31 -16.51 13.89
CA ASN A 46 -29.23 -15.38 13.75
C ASN A 46 -28.49 -14.03 13.70
N VAL A 47 -27.19 -13.98 14.03
CA VAL A 47 -26.35 -12.79 13.91
C VAL A 47 -26.14 -12.41 12.45
N LYS A 48 -26.25 -11.11 12.16
CA LYS A 48 -26.07 -10.52 10.83
C LYS A 48 -24.83 -9.65 10.69
N SER A 49 -24.20 -9.24 11.79
CA SER A 49 -22.97 -8.42 11.77
C SER A 49 -22.10 -8.67 12.99
N ILE A 50 -20.79 -8.42 12.84
CA ILE A 50 -19.83 -8.48 13.95
C ILE A 50 -19.44 -7.05 14.33
N GLY A 51 -19.58 -6.74 15.61
CA GLY A 51 -19.40 -5.40 16.15
C GLY A 51 -17.97 -4.90 16.08
N ARG A 52 -17.83 -3.58 16.26
CA ARG A 52 -16.54 -2.90 16.41
C ARG A 52 -15.72 -3.55 17.53
N LYS A 53 -14.43 -3.83 17.24
CA LYS A 53 -13.48 -4.40 18.20
C LYS A 53 -13.94 -5.71 18.85
N CYS A 54 -14.86 -6.47 18.23
CA CYS A 54 -15.46 -7.66 18.84
C CYS A 54 -14.41 -8.67 19.33
N PHE A 55 -13.40 -8.95 18.50
CA PHE A 55 -12.30 -9.88 18.77
C PHE A 55 -10.97 -9.15 18.97
N ILE A 56 -10.95 -7.86 19.32
CA ILE A 56 -9.68 -7.15 19.52
C ILE A 56 -8.79 -7.87 20.55
N LYS A 57 -7.51 -8.06 20.24
CA LYS A 57 -6.52 -8.74 21.09
C LYS A 57 -6.96 -10.14 21.55
N CYS A 58 -7.74 -10.84 20.73
CA CYS A 58 -8.18 -12.20 21.06
C CYS A 58 -7.05 -13.21 20.79
N LEU A 59 -6.15 -13.37 21.77
CA LEU A 59 -4.95 -14.20 21.66
C LEU A 59 -5.23 -15.71 21.59
N SER A 60 -6.45 -16.13 21.92
CA SER A 60 -6.88 -17.53 21.83
C SER A 60 -7.19 -17.99 20.41
N LEU A 61 -7.37 -17.07 19.45
CA LEU A 61 -7.72 -17.42 18.07
C LEU A 61 -6.48 -17.82 17.28
N SER A 62 -6.37 -19.10 16.94
CA SER A 62 -5.40 -19.59 15.95
C SER A 62 -5.97 -19.60 14.52
N SER A 63 -7.27 -19.83 14.40
CA SER A 63 -8.06 -19.74 13.17
C SER A 63 -9.47 -19.22 13.48
N PHE A 64 -10.15 -18.65 12.48
CA PHE A 64 -11.53 -18.20 12.66
C PHE A 64 -12.35 -18.33 11.37
N THR A 65 -13.53 -18.97 11.47
CA THR A 65 -14.49 -19.04 10.36
C THR A 65 -15.67 -18.13 10.67
N ILE A 66 -15.81 -17.05 9.90
CA ILE A 66 -16.94 -16.13 10.04
C ILE A 66 -18.22 -16.82 9.53
N PRO A 67 -19.32 -16.84 10.30
CA PRO A 67 -20.55 -17.52 9.88
C PRO A 67 -21.14 -16.94 8.58
N PRO A 68 -21.77 -17.77 7.74
CA PRO A 68 -22.26 -17.38 6.41
C PRO A 68 -23.37 -16.32 6.44
N ASN A 69 -23.99 -16.05 7.59
CA ASN A 69 -25.04 -15.03 7.72
C ASN A 69 -24.51 -13.61 7.98
N ILE A 70 -23.21 -13.46 8.23
CA ILE A 70 -22.57 -12.17 8.53
C ILE A 70 -22.45 -11.32 7.26
N LYS A 71 -23.04 -10.13 7.29
CA LYS A 71 -23.01 -9.15 6.20
C LYS A 71 -21.89 -8.12 6.33
N SER A 72 -21.45 -7.82 7.55
CA SER A 72 -20.42 -6.83 7.81
C SER A 72 -19.54 -7.19 9.02
N ILE A 73 -18.27 -6.80 8.94
CA ILE A 73 -17.27 -6.98 9.99
C ILE A 73 -16.83 -5.60 10.47
N GLY A 74 -17.00 -5.31 11.75
CA GLY A 74 -16.79 -3.99 12.32
C GLY A 74 -15.35 -3.48 12.32
N TYR A 75 -15.20 -2.18 12.54
CA TYR A 75 -13.90 -1.51 12.74
C TYR A 75 -13.04 -2.23 13.80
N LYS A 76 -11.76 -2.49 13.50
CA LYS A 76 -10.82 -3.17 14.41
C LYS A 76 -11.28 -4.55 14.92
N CYS A 77 -12.15 -5.26 14.19
CA CYS A 77 -12.77 -6.49 14.69
C CYS A 77 -11.76 -7.53 15.20
N PHE A 78 -10.71 -7.84 14.43
CA PHE A 78 -9.65 -8.80 14.77
C PHE A 78 -8.29 -8.11 15.01
N CYS A 79 -8.30 -6.82 15.35
CA CYS A 79 -7.08 -6.05 15.59
C CYS A 79 -6.24 -6.70 16.71
N ASP A 80 -4.94 -6.85 16.51
CA ASP A 80 -3.96 -7.44 17.42
C ASP A 80 -4.28 -8.89 17.82
N CYS A 81 -5.02 -9.65 17.00
CA CYS A 81 -5.12 -11.10 17.14
C CYS A 81 -3.82 -11.76 16.67
N PHE A 82 -2.77 -11.67 17.48
CA PHE A 82 -1.40 -12.06 17.08
C PHE A 82 -1.26 -13.51 16.64
N ASN A 83 -2.07 -14.42 17.20
CA ASN A 83 -2.03 -15.85 16.90
C ASN A 83 -2.93 -16.27 15.71
N LEU A 84 -3.76 -15.35 15.19
CA LEU A 84 -4.71 -15.68 14.11
C LEU A 84 -3.93 -15.94 12.83
N SER A 85 -3.83 -17.22 12.45
CA SER A 85 -3.06 -17.69 11.31
C SER A 85 -3.88 -17.87 10.03
N SER A 86 -5.19 -18.07 10.17
CA SER A 86 -6.13 -18.20 9.06
C SER A 86 -7.51 -17.62 9.40
N VAL A 87 -8.16 -17.01 8.42
CA VAL A 87 -9.53 -16.52 8.54
C VAL A 87 -10.32 -16.87 7.28
N THR A 88 -11.51 -17.43 7.47
CA THR A 88 -12.46 -17.67 6.38
C THR A 88 -13.54 -16.60 6.41
N ILE A 89 -13.59 -15.78 5.36
CA ILE A 89 -14.58 -14.72 5.20
C ILE A 89 -15.65 -15.21 4.20
N PRO A 90 -16.95 -15.24 4.57
CA PRO A 90 -17.99 -15.75 3.70
C PRO A 90 -18.40 -14.74 2.62
N LEU A 91 -19.00 -15.25 1.53
CA LEU A 91 -19.51 -14.44 0.41
C LEU A 91 -20.55 -13.40 0.81
N SER A 92 -21.21 -13.56 1.96
CA SER A 92 -22.19 -12.62 2.48
C SER A 92 -21.60 -11.30 2.95
N VAL A 93 -20.29 -11.24 3.23
CA VAL A 93 -19.60 -10.02 3.64
C VAL A 93 -19.41 -9.09 2.45
N THR A 94 -19.88 -7.84 2.60
CA THR A 94 -19.81 -6.81 1.54
C THR A 94 -18.72 -5.75 1.78
N SER A 95 -18.14 -5.70 2.98
CA SER A 95 -17.08 -4.75 3.33
C SER A 95 -16.17 -5.27 4.44
N ILE A 96 -14.88 -4.93 4.36
CA ILE A 96 -13.89 -5.18 5.40
C ILE A 96 -13.40 -3.83 5.91
N ASN A 97 -13.80 -3.48 7.13
CA ASN A 97 -13.61 -2.15 7.69
C ASN A 97 -12.16 -1.84 8.07
N ASN A 98 -11.89 -0.56 8.37
CA ASN A 98 -10.56 -0.09 8.75
C ASN A 98 -9.99 -0.90 9.93
N ARG A 99 -8.70 -1.23 9.84
CA ARG A 99 -7.93 -1.98 10.84
C ARG A 99 -8.50 -3.35 11.22
N CYS A 100 -9.32 -3.96 10.37
CA CYS A 100 -10.00 -5.22 10.69
C CYS A 100 -9.03 -6.31 11.16
N PHE A 101 -7.89 -6.47 10.48
CA PHE A 101 -6.84 -7.44 10.80
C PHE A 101 -5.50 -6.77 11.12
N TYR A 102 -5.53 -5.51 11.60
CA TYR A 102 -4.33 -4.79 12.01
C TYR A 102 -3.55 -5.61 13.03
N GLY A 103 -2.25 -5.80 12.85
CA GLY A 103 -1.40 -6.52 13.80
C GLY A 103 -1.67 -8.02 13.89
N CYS A 104 -2.39 -8.63 12.94
CA CYS A 104 -2.49 -10.09 12.86
C CYS A 104 -1.19 -10.71 12.32
N ILE A 105 -0.11 -10.65 13.12
CA ILE A 105 1.26 -10.97 12.70
C ILE A 105 1.43 -12.40 12.16
N SER A 106 0.60 -13.35 12.60
CA SER A 106 0.65 -14.76 12.17
C SER A 106 -0.21 -15.08 10.96
N LEU A 107 -1.04 -14.15 10.47
CA LEU A 107 -2.00 -14.39 9.39
C LEU A 107 -1.25 -14.68 8.09
N LYS A 108 -1.40 -15.89 7.54
CA LYS A 108 -0.59 -16.36 6.41
C LYS A 108 -1.18 -16.01 5.06
N SER A 109 -2.50 -16.16 4.92
CA SER A 109 -3.21 -15.87 3.69
C SER A 109 -4.64 -15.41 3.98
N VAL A 110 -5.19 -14.63 3.05
CA VAL A 110 -6.59 -14.17 3.10
C VAL A 110 -7.19 -14.18 1.71
N THR A 111 -8.37 -14.80 1.60
CA THR A 111 -9.22 -14.70 0.41
C THR A 111 -10.31 -13.69 0.68
N ILE A 112 -10.30 -12.57 -0.05
CA ILE A 112 -11.33 -11.54 0.07
C ILE A 112 -12.56 -11.97 -0.76
N PRO A 113 -13.77 -12.01 -0.19
CA PRO A 113 -14.97 -12.48 -0.90
C PRO A 113 -15.37 -11.59 -2.09
N LEU A 114 -15.92 -12.20 -3.14
CA LEU A 114 -16.31 -11.53 -4.40
C LEU A 114 -17.27 -10.33 -4.23
N ASN A 115 -18.05 -10.30 -3.16
CA ASN A 115 -19.01 -9.23 -2.89
C ASN A 115 -18.41 -8.03 -2.14
N VAL A 116 -17.13 -8.08 -1.78
CA VAL A 116 -16.43 -6.95 -1.16
C VAL A 116 -16.08 -5.92 -2.22
N SER A 117 -16.58 -4.69 -2.05
CA SER A 117 -16.29 -3.56 -2.95
C SER A 117 -15.10 -2.70 -2.51
N SER A 118 -14.71 -2.77 -1.23
CA SER A 118 -13.62 -1.97 -0.67
C SER A 118 -12.92 -2.65 0.51
N ILE A 119 -11.62 -2.37 0.64
CA ILE A 119 -10.78 -2.79 1.77
C ILE A 119 -10.37 -1.54 2.55
N GLY A 120 -10.67 -1.52 3.85
CA GLY A 120 -10.44 -0.38 4.71
C GLY A 120 -8.97 0.02 4.92
N LYS A 121 -8.77 1.23 5.41
CA LYS A 121 -7.47 1.77 5.84
C LYS A 121 -6.82 0.88 6.91
N ASP A 122 -5.50 0.67 6.80
CA ASP A 122 -4.69 -0.11 7.73
C ASP A 122 -5.20 -1.57 7.92
N CYS A 123 -5.99 -2.12 6.99
CA CYS A 123 -6.74 -3.38 7.21
C CYS A 123 -5.84 -4.58 7.56
N PHE A 124 -4.72 -4.74 6.86
CA PHE A 124 -3.72 -5.78 7.08
C PHE A 124 -2.37 -5.21 7.51
N TYR A 125 -2.36 -4.00 8.08
CA TYR A 125 -1.14 -3.37 8.59
C TYR A 125 -0.46 -4.29 9.61
N GLY A 126 0.84 -4.54 9.44
CA GLY A 126 1.63 -5.37 10.35
C GLY A 126 1.28 -6.86 10.31
N CYS A 127 0.57 -7.35 9.29
CA CYS A 127 0.41 -8.79 9.08
C CYS A 127 1.71 -9.38 8.52
N HIS A 128 2.74 -9.51 9.36
CA HIS A 128 4.11 -9.85 8.95
C HIS A 128 4.20 -11.15 8.13
N SER A 129 3.42 -12.17 8.52
CA SER A 129 3.42 -13.49 7.88
C SER A 129 2.54 -13.60 6.63
N LEU A 130 1.83 -12.53 6.25
CA LEU A 130 0.87 -12.56 5.15
C LEU A 130 1.62 -12.69 3.83
N SER A 131 1.62 -13.89 3.25
CA SER A 131 2.41 -14.22 2.07
C SER A 131 1.62 -14.12 0.77
N SER A 132 0.29 -14.24 0.84
CA SER A 132 -0.62 -14.11 -0.29
C SER A 132 -1.97 -13.51 0.11
N VAL A 133 -2.53 -12.71 -0.81
CA VAL A 133 -3.88 -12.14 -0.68
C VAL A 133 -4.57 -12.23 -2.04
N THR A 134 -5.75 -12.83 -2.05
CA THR A 134 -6.61 -12.84 -3.24
C THR A 134 -7.61 -11.70 -3.15
N ILE A 135 -7.43 -10.67 -3.96
CA ILE A 135 -8.32 -9.50 -4.03
C ILE A 135 -9.26 -9.67 -5.25
N PRO A 136 -10.60 -9.65 -5.07
CA PRO A 136 -11.54 -9.89 -6.15
C PRO A 136 -11.69 -8.66 -7.05
N LEU A 137 -12.11 -8.90 -8.30
CA LEU A 137 -12.24 -7.88 -9.35
C LEU A 137 -13.17 -6.71 -9.00
N ASN A 138 -14.14 -6.94 -8.11
CA ASN A 138 -15.13 -5.93 -7.69
C ASN A 138 -14.58 -4.89 -6.69
N VAL A 139 -13.36 -5.10 -6.14
CA VAL A 139 -12.75 -4.12 -5.25
C VAL A 139 -12.30 -2.90 -6.06
N SER A 140 -12.91 -1.75 -5.78
CA SER A 140 -12.57 -0.48 -6.44
C SER A 140 -11.66 0.43 -5.61
N SER A 141 -11.48 0.10 -4.32
CA SER A 141 -10.68 0.91 -3.39
C SER A 141 -9.93 0.06 -2.37
N ILE A 142 -8.63 0.36 -2.22
CA ILE A 142 -7.74 -0.19 -1.20
C ILE A 142 -7.26 0.98 -0.32
N GLY A 143 -7.53 0.90 0.98
CA GLY A 143 -7.24 1.97 1.92
C GLY A 143 -5.74 2.28 2.09
N LYS A 144 -5.44 3.48 2.59
CA LYS A 144 -4.09 3.89 3.00
C LYS A 144 -3.46 2.85 3.94
N ASN A 145 -2.15 2.59 3.81
CA ASN A 145 -1.37 1.64 4.61
C ASN A 145 -1.94 0.20 4.65
N CYS A 146 -2.78 -0.23 3.70
CA CYS A 146 -3.54 -1.48 3.82
C CYS A 146 -2.66 -2.72 4.06
N PHE A 147 -1.52 -2.83 3.37
CA PHE A 147 -0.56 -3.94 3.49
C PHE A 147 0.81 -3.47 4.03
N CYS A 148 0.85 -2.33 4.71
CA CYS A 148 2.08 -1.80 5.32
C CYS A 148 2.63 -2.82 6.32
N GLY A 149 3.92 -3.16 6.23
CA GLY A 149 4.58 -4.14 7.09
C GLY A 149 4.21 -5.60 6.79
N CYS A 150 3.57 -5.92 5.67
CA CYS A 150 3.37 -7.32 5.25
C CYS A 150 4.68 -7.89 4.70
N HIS A 151 5.66 -8.17 5.58
CA HIS A 151 7.03 -8.52 5.21
C HIS A 151 7.13 -9.77 4.33
N SER A 152 6.26 -10.76 4.52
CA SER A 152 6.22 -12.00 3.74
C SER A 152 5.43 -11.91 2.42
N LEU A 153 4.76 -10.79 2.14
CA LEU A 153 3.88 -10.67 0.97
C LEU A 153 4.70 -10.71 -0.31
N SER A 154 4.58 -11.81 -1.06
CA SER A 154 5.48 -12.11 -2.17
C SER A 154 4.94 -11.66 -3.54
N SER A 155 3.62 -11.65 -3.68
CA SER A 155 2.90 -11.23 -4.87
C SER A 155 1.53 -10.69 -4.50
N VAL A 156 1.07 -9.69 -5.26
CA VAL A 156 -0.28 -9.15 -5.17
C VAL A 156 -0.75 -8.81 -6.58
N THR A 157 -1.93 -9.30 -6.94
CA THR A 157 -2.62 -8.85 -8.15
C THR A 157 -3.69 -7.84 -7.73
N LEU A 158 -3.53 -6.60 -8.16
CA LEU A 158 -4.51 -5.56 -7.93
C LEU A 158 -5.67 -5.70 -8.94
N PRO A 159 -6.93 -5.56 -8.50
CA PRO A 159 -8.07 -5.69 -9.40
C PRO A 159 -8.22 -4.49 -10.33
N SER A 160 -8.83 -4.73 -11.50
CA SER A 160 -8.93 -3.74 -12.59
C SER A 160 -9.78 -2.52 -12.26
N LEU A 161 -10.60 -2.54 -11.20
CA LEU A 161 -11.41 -1.39 -10.79
C LEU A 161 -10.69 -0.43 -9.83
N VAL A 162 -9.48 -0.75 -9.38
CA VAL A 162 -8.72 0.11 -8.45
C VAL A 162 -8.23 1.36 -9.18
N SER A 163 -8.71 2.53 -8.76
CA SER A 163 -8.32 3.82 -9.34
C SER A 163 -7.13 4.50 -8.65
N LEU A 164 -6.81 4.07 -7.42
CA LEU A 164 -5.78 4.68 -6.58
C LEU A 164 -5.06 3.61 -5.74
N ILE A 165 -3.73 3.68 -5.70
CA ILE A 165 -2.94 2.98 -4.68
C ILE A 165 -2.52 4.02 -3.63
N GLY A 166 -3.08 3.88 -2.42
CA GLY A 166 -2.91 4.85 -1.35
C GLY A 166 -1.47 4.97 -0.84
N LYS A 167 -1.19 6.08 -0.13
CA LYS A 167 0.10 6.28 0.56
C LYS A 167 0.44 5.07 1.45
N TYR A 168 1.71 4.65 1.45
CA TYR A 168 2.25 3.51 2.21
C TYR A 168 1.55 2.15 1.99
N CYS A 169 0.78 1.96 0.90
CA CYS A 169 -0.05 0.76 0.74
C CYS A 169 0.74 -0.55 0.88
N PHE A 170 1.97 -0.60 0.36
CA PHE A 170 2.89 -1.74 0.41
C PHE A 170 4.23 -1.38 1.09
N PHE A 171 4.22 -0.38 1.97
CA PHE A 171 5.42 0.03 2.73
C PHE A 171 6.01 -1.17 3.48
N GLU A 172 7.30 -1.40 3.34
CA GLU A 172 8.03 -2.53 3.93
C GLU A 172 7.48 -3.93 3.57
N CYS A 173 6.84 -4.09 2.40
CA CYS A 173 6.59 -5.42 1.84
C CYS A 173 7.89 -6.04 1.29
N GLY A 174 8.82 -6.40 2.18
CA GLY A 174 10.19 -6.80 1.83
C GLY A 174 10.31 -8.01 0.92
N SER A 175 9.33 -8.93 0.92
CA SER A 175 9.31 -10.11 0.04
C SER A 175 8.63 -9.88 -1.31
N LEU A 176 8.04 -8.70 -1.56
CA LEU A 176 7.27 -8.44 -2.78
C LEU A 176 8.20 -8.40 -3.99
N ARG A 177 8.09 -9.40 -4.87
CA ARG A 177 9.01 -9.54 -6.03
C ARG A 177 8.54 -8.79 -7.26
N SER A 178 7.23 -8.73 -7.45
CA SER A 178 6.57 -8.06 -8.57
C SER A 178 5.19 -7.57 -8.15
N ILE A 179 4.72 -6.54 -8.86
CA ILE A 179 3.35 -6.07 -8.76
C ILE A 179 2.84 -5.65 -10.14
N THR A 180 1.61 -6.06 -10.44
CA THR A 180 0.89 -5.59 -11.64
C THR A 180 -0.02 -4.43 -11.23
N ILE A 181 0.31 -3.23 -11.69
CA ILE A 181 -0.50 -2.04 -11.46
C ILE A 181 -1.56 -1.94 -12.59
N PRO A 182 -2.87 -1.91 -12.27
CA PRO A 182 -3.94 -1.82 -13.26
C PRO A 182 -3.89 -0.49 -14.03
N SER A 183 -4.30 -0.52 -15.30
CA SER A 183 -4.39 0.66 -16.16
C SER A 183 -5.47 1.67 -15.74
N THR A 184 -6.26 1.36 -14.72
CA THR A 184 -7.23 2.28 -14.11
C THR A 184 -6.62 3.14 -13.02
N VAL A 185 -5.43 2.77 -12.50
CA VAL A 185 -4.73 3.57 -11.50
C VAL A 185 -4.16 4.82 -12.15
N THR A 186 -4.42 6.00 -11.57
CA THR A 186 -3.92 7.29 -12.08
C THR A 186 -2.81 7.89 -11.21
N LEU A 187 -2.69 7.44 -9.96
CA LEU A 187 -1.76 7.93 -8.96
C LEU A 187 -1.19 6.78 -8.11
N ILE A 188 0.13 6.78 -7.91
CA ILE A 188 0.80 5.97 -6.88
C ILE A 188 1.18 6.88 -5.71
N GLY A 189 0.62 6.64 -4.53
CA GLY A 189 0.85 7.48 -3.36
C GLY A 189 2.28 7.46 -2.84
N SER A 190 2.67 8.49 -2.07
CA SER A 190 3.97 8.57 -1.41
C SER A 190 4.26 7.33 -0.56
N MET A 191 5.53 6.90 -0.55
CA MET A 191 6.05 5.75 0.19
C MET A 191 5.32 4.43 -0.09
N CYS A 192 4.61 4.30 -1.21
CA CYS A 192 3.79 3.14 -1.51
C CYS A 192 4.57 1.82 -1.53
N PHE A 193 5.76 1.80 -2.10
CA PHE A 193 6.65 0.62 -2.19
C PHE A 193 7.98 0.85 -1.46
N TYR A 194 8.03 1.82 -0.54
CA TYR A 194 9.23 2.06 0.26
C TYR A 194 9.66 0.76 0.94
N GLY A 195 10.95 0.41 0.84
CA GLY A 195 11.48 -0.78 1.50
C GLY A 195 10.97 -2.11 0.94
N CYS A 196 10.31 -2.13 -0.23
CA CYS A 196 10.05 -3.36 -0.98
C CYS A 196 11.37 -3.90 -1.57
N SER A 197 12.23 -4.43 -0.69
CA SER A 197 13.62 -4.74 -0.98
C SER A 197 13.80 -5.82 -2.06
N SER A 198 12.87 -6.79 -2.15
CA SER A 198 12.87 -7.83 -3.19
C SER A 198 12.24 -7.43 -4.53
N LEU A 199 11.67 -6.23 -4.65
CA LEU A 199 10.96 -5.80 -5.85
C LEU A 199 11.95 -5.58 -6.98
N SER A 200 11.96 -6.45 -7.99
CA SER A 200 13.01 -6.47 -9.02
C SER A 200 12.63 -5.71 -10.29
N SER A 201 11.32 -5.57 -10.55
CA SER A 201 10.74 -4.87 -11.68
C SER A 201 9.33 -4.37 -11.35
N VAL A 202 8.94 -3.27 -11.97
CA VAL A 202 7.59 -2.69 -11.87
C VAL A 202 7.16 -2.20 -13.24
N ASN A 203 6.00 -2.65 -13.69
CA ASN A 203 5.35 -2.11 -14.88
C ASN A 203 4.41 -0.97 -14.46
N ILE A 204 4.78 0.27 -14.78
CA ILE A 204 3.98 1.46 -14.47
C ILE A 204 3.11 1.76 -15.70
N PRO A 205 1.76 1.69 -15.61
CA PRO A 205 0.89 1.87 -16.75
C PRO A 205 0.79 3.34 -17.18
N SER A 206 0.49 3.57 -18.47
CA SER A 206 0.36 4.90 -19.09
C SER A 206 -0.80 5.76 -18.55
N SER A 207 -1.63 5.20 -17.67
CA SER A 207 -2.64 5.93 -16.90
C SER A 207 -2.04 6.76 -15.77
N ILE A 208 -0.86 6.40 -15.27
CA ILE A 208 -0.19 7.10 -14.17
C ILE A 208 0.30 8.47 -14.63
N LYS A 209 -0.09 9.51 -13.89
CA LYS A 209 0.33 10.91 -14.14
C LYS A 209 1.44 11.38 -13.21
N SER A 210 1.49 10.81 -12.00
CA SER A 210 2.48 11.17 -10.98
C SER A 210 2.82 9.99 -10.08
N ILE A 211 4.07 9.99 -9.61
CA ILE A 211 4.61 9.03 -8.65
C ILE A 211 5.02 9.81 -7.40
N GLY A 212 4.47 9.44 -6.24
CA GLY A 212 4.68 10.19 -5.00
C GLY A 212 6.10 10.08 -4.42
N ASP A 213 6.37 10.91 -3.41
CA ASP A 213 7.67 10.96 -2.72
C ASP A 213 8.04 9.61 -2.11
N ASN A 214 9.33 9.27 -2.16
CA ASN A 214 9.92 8.04 -1.64
C ASN A 214 9.24 6.74 -2.14
N CYS A 215 8.50 6.78 -3.25
CA CYS A 215 7.61 5.69 -3.66
C CYS A 215 8.33 4.34 -3.80
N PHE A 216 9.52 4.32 -4.39
CA PHE A 216 10.36 3.13 -4.58
C PHE A 216 11.68 3.24 -3.80
N CYS A 217 11.75 4.12 -2.81
CA CYS A 217 12.94 4.28 -1.98
C CYS A 217 13.27 2.96 -1.27
N GLU A 218 14.54 2.59 -1.23
CA GLU A 218 15.04 1.32 -0.66
C GLU A 218 14.49 0.04 -1.33
N CYS A 219 13.96 0.13 -2.56
CA CYS A 219 13.78 -1.02 -3.44
C CYS A 219 15.13 -1.52 -3.97
N ILE A 220 15.94 -2.12 -3.11
CA ILE A 220 17.34 -2.46 -3.39
C ILE A 220 17.52 -3.42 -4.57
N SER A 221 16.57 -4.31 -4.84
CA SER A 221 16.60 -5.25 -5.98
C SER A 221 16.03 -4.68 -7.28
N LEU A 222 15.46 -3.47 -7.27
CA LEU A 222 14.82 -2.88 -8.46
C LEU A 222 15.89 -2.61 -9.51
N SER A 223 15.90 -3.45 -10.55
CA SER A 223 16.94 -3.44 -11.58
C SER A 223 16.54 -2.68 -12.82
N SER A 224 15.22 -2.58 -13.07
CA SER A 224 14.62 -1.88 -14.19
C SER A 224 13.30 -1.24 -13.77
N VAL A 225 13.06 -0.03 -14.29
CA VAL A 225 11.79 0.66 -14.19
C VAL A 225 11.52 1.37 -15.51
N THR A 226 10.35 1.12 -16.09
CA THR A 226 9.88 1.83 -17.28
C THR A 226 8.88 2.88 -16.84
N LEU A 227 9.28 4.15 -16.94
CA LEU A 227 8.39 5.28 -16.68
C LEU A 227 7.63 5.62 -17.98
N PRO A 228 6.30 5.56 -18.00
CA PRO A 228 5.54 5.88 -19.20
C PRO A 228 5.56 7.38 -19.49
N SER A 229 5.36 7.75 -20.76
CA SER A 229 5.32 9.15 -21.23
C SER A 229 4.24 10.01 -20.56
N SER A 230 3.28 9.39 -19.89
CA SER A 230 2.23 10.05 -19.11
C SER A 230 2.70 10.63 -17.77
N VAL A 231 3.83 10.16 -17.23
CA VAL A 231 4.36 10.60 -15.93
C VAL A 231 4.97 11.98 -16.06
N SER A 232 4.29 12.99 -15.50
CA SER A 232 4.73 14.39 -15.51
C SER A 232 5.47 14.80 -14.24
N LEU A 233 5.30 14.05 -13.14
CA LEU A 233 5.87 14.32 -11.84
C LEU A 233 6.45 13.04 -11.21
N ILE A 234 7.71 13.14 -10.78
CA ILE A 234 8.41 12.13 -9.97
C ILE A 234 8.74 12.81 -8.64
N GLY A 235 8.23 12.25 -7.53
CA GLY A 235 8.41 12.81 -6.20
C GLY A 235 9.85 12.83 -5.70
N TYR A 236 10.07 13.52 -4.59
CA TYR A 236 11.37 13.55 -3.90
C TYR A 236 11.78 12.14 -3.46
N ASP A 237 13.09 11.84 -3.49
CA ASP A 237 13.63 10.53 -3.05
C ASP A 237 12.99 9.30 -3.74
N CYS A 238 12.30 9.47 -4.87
CA CYS A 238 11.41 8.44 -5.41
C CYS A 238 12.09 7.09 -5.66
N PHE A 239 13.34 7.10 -6.13
CA PHE A 239 14.17 5.91 -6.37
C PHE A 239 15.44 5.92 -5.49
N CYS A 240 15.42 6.64 -4.36
CA CYS A 240 16.54 6.70 -3.44
C CYS A 240 16.94 5.29 -2.97
N LYS A 241 18.23 4.97 -3.01
CA LYS A 241 18.85 3.68 -2.66
C LYS A 241 18.29 2.48 -3.45
N CYS A 242 17.80 2.67 -4.68
CA CYS A 242 17.57 1.57 -5.63
C CYS A 242 18.91 1.02 -6.16
N ARG A 243 19.67 0.34 -5.30
CA ARG A 243 21.08 -0.06 -5.54
C ARG A 243 21.28 -0.94 -6.77
N SER A 244 20.28 -1.72 -7.19
CA SER A 244 20.35 -2.57 -8.38
C SER A 244 19.98 -1.87 -9.70
N LEU A 245 19.45 -0.63 -9.64
CA LEU A 245 18.96 0.07 -10.82
C LEU A 245 20.14 0.43 -11.73
N ARG A 246 20.17 -0.12 -12.95
CA ARG A 246 21.30 0.07 -13.88
C ARG A 246 21.12 1.24 -14.83
N SER A 247 19.88 1.48 -15.24
CA SER A 247 19.53 2.53 -16.18
C SER A 247 18.15 3.08 -15.91
N VAL A 248 17.96 4.37 -16.22
CA VAL A 248 16.65 5.01 -16.19
C VAL A 248 16.48 5.91 -17.40
N THR A 249 15.29 5.84 -18.02
CA THR A 249 14.86 6.80 -19.04
C THR A 249 13.81 7.71 -18.42
N ILE A 250 14.14 9.00 -18.30
CA ILE A 250 13.20 9.99 -17.78
C ILE A 250 12.22 10.37 -18.91
N PRO A 251 10.89 10.35 -18.66
CA PRO A 251 9.91 10.72 -19.68
C PRO A 251 10.02 12.19 -20.11
N SER A 252 9.74 12.47 -21.40
CA SER A 252 9.77 13.83 -21.98
C SER A 252 8.66 14.76 -21.44
N SER A 253 7.70 14.24 -20.68
CA SER A 253 6.69 15.03 -19.98
C SER A 253 7.19 15.60 -18.66
N VAL A 254 8.24 15.03 -18.06
CA VAL A 254 8.85 15.52 -16.81
C VAL A 254 9.57 16.84 -17.05
N LYS A 255 9.38 17.81 -16.15
CA LYS A 255 10.01 19.14 -16.21
C LYS A 255 11.17 19.33 -15.25
N SER A 256 11.21 18.55 -14.17
CA SER A 256 12.25 18.62 -13.14
C SER A 256 12.45 17.26 -12.49
N ILE A 257 13.67 16.97 -12.04
CA ILE A 257 13.99 15.80 -11.23
C ILE A 257 14.17 16.26 -9.78
N GLY A 258 13.47 15.62 -8.84
CA GLY A 258 13.45 16.04 -7.43
C GLY A 258 14.77 15.80 -6.69
N VAL A 259 14.90 16.45 -5.53
CA VAL A 259 15.96 16.22 -4.53
C VAL A 259 16.06 14.73 -4.22
N ASN A 260 17.30 14.22 -4.12
CA ASN A 260 17.63 12.83 -3.81
C ASN A 260 16.97 11.75 -4.70
N CYS A 261 16.38 12.10 -5.85
CA CYS A 261 15.50 11.17 -6.58
C CYS A 261 16.16 9.83 -6.91
N PHE A 262 17.47 9.81 -7.18
CA PHE A 262 18.28 8.62 -7.42
C PHE A 262 19.49 8.54 -6.48
N TYR A 263 19.45 9.22 -5.32
CA TYR A 263 20.52 9.18 -4.33
C TYR A 263 20.87 7.74 -3.96
N GLY A 264 22.15 7.37 -3.94
CA GLY A 264 22.58 6.03 -3.54
C GLY A 264 22.20 4.89 -4.51
N CYS A 265 21.79 5.20 -5.74
CA CYS A 265 21.64 4.19 -6.81
C CYS A 265 23.02 3.77 -7.32
N THR A 266 23.74 2.96 -6.54
CA THR A 266 25.16 2.67 -6.74
C THR A 266 25.49 2.00 -8.09
N ASN A 267 24.57 1.23 -8.67
CA ASN A 267 24.75 0.56 -9.97
C ASN A 267 24.22 1.37 -11.17
N LEU A 268 23.66 2.56 -10.94
CA LEU A 268 23.12 3.40 -12.00
C LEU A 268 24.28 3.93 -12.85
N SER A 269 24.36 3.48 -14.09
CA SER A 269 25.46 3.79 -15.02
C SER A 269 24.98 4.55 -16.25
N ASN A 270 23.68 4.51 -16.54
CA ASN A 270 23.09 5.20 -17.69
C ASN A 270 21.81 5.94 -17.29
N VAL A 271 21.79 7.25 -17.54
CA VAL A 271 20.63 8.11 -17.32
C VAL A 271 20.35 8.90 -18.59
N ASN A 272 19.17 8.70 -19.17
CA ASN A 272 18.72 9.53 -20.29
C ASN A 272 17.88 10.70 -19.76
N ILE A 273 18.43 11.91 -19.84
CA ILE A 273 17.79 13.16 -19.41
C ILE A 273 17.23 13.89 -20.64
N PRO A 274 15.89 13.96 -20.82
CA PRO A 274 15.28 14.53 -22.01
C PRO A 274 15.34 16.08 -22.02
N PRO A 275 15.24 16.72 -23.21
CA PRO A 275 15.23 18.18 -23.36
C PRO A 275 14.07 18.93 -22.66
N SER A 276 13.12 18.19 -22.09
CA SER A 276 12.03 18.76 -21.29
C SER A 276 12.49 19.21 -19.90
N ILE A 277 13.58 18.65 -19.37
CA ILE A 277 14.08 18.94 -18.03
C ILE A 277 14.66 20.34 -17.96
N LYS A 278 14.22 21.10 -16.94
CA LYS A 278 14.64 22.46 -16.62
C LYS A 278 15.47 22.54 -15.35
N SER A 279 15.27 21.64 -14.40
CA SER A 279 16.02 21.62 -13.14
C SER A 279 16.25 20.20 -12.63
N ILE A 280 17.37 20.00 -11.94
CA ILE A 280 17.73 18.76 -11.25
C ILE A 280 18.05 19.14 -9.80
N GLY A 281 17.39 18.51 -8.83
CA GLY A 281 17.50 18.85 -7.41
C GLY A 281 18.81 18.41 -6.74
N ASP A 282 19.00 18.86 -5.51
CA ASP A 282 20.18 18.55 -4.68
C ASP A 282 20.35 17.03 -4.52
N ASN A 283 21.60 16.57 -4.52
CA ASN A 283 22.00 15.18 -4.31
C ASN A 283 21.30 14.16 -5.24
N CYS A 284 20.67 14.59 -6.33
CA CYS A 284 19.77 13.76 -7.14
C CYS A 284 20.42 12.44 -7.60
N PHE A 285 21.68 12.47 -8.00
CA PHE A 285 22.48 11.29 -8.37
C PHE A 285 23.70 11.12 -7.45
N CYS A 286 23.71 11.76 -6.27
CA CYS A 286 24.81 11.58 -5.32
C CYS A 286 24.92 10.10 -4.93
N GLU A 287 26.14 9.61 -4.71
CA GLU A 287 26.46 8.18 -4.50
C GLU A 287 26.08 7.22 -5.65
N CYS A 288 25.71 7.71 -6.84
CA CYS A 288 25.64 6.90 -8.06
C CYS A 288 27.04 6.56 -8.58
N ILE A 289 27.84 5.82 -7.81
CA ILE A 289 29.28 5.59 -8.07
C ILE A 289 29.59 4.98 -9.45
N SER A 290 28.63 4.26 -10.06
CA SER A 290 28.75 3.68 -11.41
C SER A 290 28.44 4.66 -12.55
N LEU A 291 27.94 5.86 -12.24
CA LEU A 291 27.58 6.88 -13.23
C LEU A 291 28.85 7.61 -13.69
N SER A 292 29.54 7.04 -14.68
CA SER A 292 30.78 7.61 -15.19
C SER A 292 30.57 8.83 -16.08
N SER A 293 29.43 8.92 -16.78
CA SER A 293 29.12 10.09 -17.60
C SER A 293 27.64 10.39 -17.67
N VAL A 294 27.31 11.66 -17.90
CA VAL A 294 25.94 12.13 -18.11
C VAL A 294 25.91 13.18 -19.20
N THR A 295 24.96 13.07 -20.13
CA THR A 295 24.71 14.13 -21.12
C THR A 295 23.55 14.99 -20.63
N LEU A 296 23.80 16.28 -20.43
CA LEU A 296 22.77 17.24 -20.05
C LEU A 296 22.26 17.99 -21.28
N PRO A 297 20.94 18.04 -21.51
CA PRO A 297 20.39 18.87 -22.57
C PRO A 297 20.56 20.35 -22.24
N SER A 298 20.66 21.20 -23.27
CA SER A 298 20.77 22.66 -23.13
C SER A 298 19.57 23.32 -22.42
N SER A 299 18.49 22.57 -22.23
CA SER A 299 17.29 22.99 -21.52
C SER A 299 17.46 23.08 -20.00
N VAL A 300 18.47 22.42 -19.43
CA VAL A 300 18.73 22.42 -17.98
C VAL A 300 19.22 23.80 -17.55
N LYS A 301 18.47 24.47 -16.68
CA LYS A 301 18.73 25.82 -16.18
C LYS A 301 19.29 25.86 -14.76
N SER A 302 19.07 24.82 -13.96
CA SER A 302 19.62 24.69 -12.61
C SER A 302 19.97 23.24 -12.28
N ILE A 303 21.06 23.06 -11.55
CA ILE A 303 21.51 21.78 -10.99
C ILE A 303 21.77 22.05 -9.51
N GLY A 304 21.18 21.23 -8.64
CA GLY A 304 21.33 21.33 -7.21
C GLY A 304 22.70 20.93 -6.70
N ASP A 305 22.95 21.21 -5.43
CA ASP A 305 24.23 20.93 -4.78
C ASP A 305 24.49 19.43 -4.71
N ASN A 306 25.76 19.02 -4.88
CA ASN A 306 26.21 17.63 -4.86
C ASN A 306 25.39 16.68 -5.77
N CYS A 307 24.79 17.21 -6.84
CA CYS A 307 23.87 16.44 -7.68
C CYS A 307 24.51 15.21 -8.33
N PHE A 308 25.78 15.29 -8.74
CA PHE A 308 26.50 14.19 -9.38
C PHE A 308 27.72 13.77 -8.54
N PRO A 309 28.12 12.48 -8.58
CA PRO A 309 29.36 12.01 -7.99
C PRO A 309 30.59 12.71 -8.56
N SER A 310 31.66 12.81 -7.77
CA SER A 310 32.91 13.48 -8.16
C SER A 310 33.61 12.82 -9.36
N ASN A 311 33.34 11.54 -9.63
CA ASN A 311 33.92 10.77 -10.73
C ASN A 311 33.11 10.82 -12.03
N THR A 312 31.93 11.44 -12.03
CA THR A 312 31.14 11.60 -13.25
C THR A 312 31.82 12.62 -14.18
N VAL A 313 31.82 12.40 -15.49
CA VAL A 313 32.29 13.36 -16.51
C VAL A 313 31.16 13.71 -17.48
N GLY A 314 31.36 14.70 -18.35
CA GLY A 314 30.37 15.02 -19.40
C GLY A 314 29.25 15.98 -19.00
N PHE A 315 29.17 16.43 -17.74
CA PHE A 315 28.44 17.64 -17.39
C PHE A 315 29.16 18.86 -17.99
N ARG A 316 28.95 19.13 -19.28
CA ARG A 316 29.47 20.36 -19.90
C ARG A 316 29.01 21.54 -19.06
N LYS A 317 29.95 22.42 -18.72
CA LYS A 317 29.77 23.73 -18.04
C LYS A 317 28.50 24.44 -18.52
N ILE A 318 27.37 24.23 -17.84
CA ILE A 318 26.20 25.12 -17.92
C ILE A 318 26.35 26.24 -16.87
N PHE A 319 27.16 26.03 -15.83
CA PHE A 319 27.41 26.99 -14.75
C PHE A 319 28.88 27.37 -14.66
N THR A 320 29.35 28.22 -15.57
CA THR A 320 30.54 29.07 -15.29
C THR A 320 30.16 30.45 -14.76
N ASN A 321 28.88 30.74 -14.45
CA ASN A 321 28.45 32.11 -14.10
C ASN A 321 27.53 32.28 -12.88
N THR A 322 27.31 31.28 -12.03
CA THR A 322 26.68 31.52 -10.72
C THR A 322 27.77 31.76 -9.66
N LYS A 323 27.98 33.05 -9.34
CA LYS A 323 28.80 33.52 -8.21
C LYS A 323 28.57 32.62 -6.99
N LYS A 324 29.65 32.04 -6.45
CA LYS A 324 29.68 31.60 -5.04
C LYS A 324 29.42 32.83 -4.16
N PRO A 325 28.37 32.88 -3.32
CA PRO A 325 28.34 33.80 -2.20
C PRO A 325 29.13 33.17 -1.04
N GLY A 326 30.21 33.83 -0.63
CA GLY A 326 30.84 33.59 0.67
C GLY A 326 31.79 32.41 0.76
N THR A 327 33.01 32.55 0.23
CA THR A 327 34.18 31.93 0.85
C THR A 327 34.60 32.78 2.04
N ASN A 328 34.63 32.20 3.24
CA ASN A 328 35.47 32.66 4.33
C ASN A 328 36.12 31.43 4.98
N TYR A 329 37.44 31.37 4.81
CA TYR A 329 38.47 30.46 5.36
C TYR A 329 38.51 29.04 4.79
#